data_AF-A0A955K134-F1
#
_entry.id   AF-A0A955K134-F1
#
_cell.length_a   1.000
_cell.length_b   1.000
_cell.length_c   1.000
_cell.angle_alpha   90.00
_cell.angle_beta   90.00
_cell.angle_gamma   90.00
#
_symmetry.space_group_name_H-M   'P 1'
#
loop_
_entity.id
_entity.type
_entity.pdbx_description
1 polymer ?
#
loop_
_entity_poly.entity_id
_entity_poly.type
_entity_poly.pdbx_seq_one_letter_code
_entity_poly.pdbx_strand_id
1 'polypeptide(L)'
;MSAIWFVVIPILCYVALFLVETGISFRRIGKPLDKGGAYLHATWEITHTFLILGITYFMWLYSSAIVDISQKVFMPLIIFGTVFLIRAILYLYLFYIKQPTKPNLLIDWSFAICHIIMLICLVLVAVIALGVMQNGNYLANEILLPLLYPGLILTFLIICIPIYFLFTTKKQ
;
A
#
# COMPACT_ATOMS: atom_id res chain seq x y z
N MET A 1 -17.45 13.51 11.05
CA MET A 1 -16.68 12.24 10.97
C MET A 1 -15.55 12.33 11.99
N SER A 2 -15.31 11.29 12.80
CA SER A 2 -14.15 11.30 13.73
C SER A 2 -12.82 11.33 12.96
N ALA A 3 -11.82 12.05 13.48
CA ALA A 3 -10.51 12.25 12.85
C ALA A 3 -9.81 10.93 12.47
N ILE A 4 -10.01 9.87 13.25
CA ILE A 4 -9.42 8.55 12.99
C ILE A 4 -9.82 7.97 11.62
N TRP A 5 -10.99 8.33 11.09
CA TRP A 5 -11.46 7.80 9.81
C TRP A 5 -10.64 8.29 8.61
N PHE A 6 -10.01 9.45 8.71
CA PHE A 6 -9.05 9.90 7.71
C PHE A 6 -7.86 8.95 7.60
N VAL A 7 -7.45 8.33 8.70
CA VAL A 7 -6.35 7.36 8.73
C VAL A 7 -6.84 5.97 8.30
N VAL A 8 -7.96 5.52 8.86
CA VAL A 8 -8.44 4.14 8.72
C VAL A 8 -8.91 3.84 7.29
N ILE A 9 -9.63 4.76 6.64
CA ILE A 9 -10.22 4.50 5.32
C ILE A 9 -9.14 4.23 4.26
N PRO A 10 -8.10 5.08 4.09
CA PRO A 10 -7.00 4.79 3.16
C PRO A 10 -6.30 3.47 3.50
N ILE A 11 -6.03 3.19 4.78
CA ILE A 11 -5.35 1.95 5.18
C ILE A 11 -6.20 0.72 4.83
N LEU A 12 -7.51 0.75 5.05
CA LEU A 12 -8.42 -0.35 4.68
C LEU A 12 -8.46 -0.55 3.16
N CYS A 13 -8.52 0.56 2.38
CA CYS A 13 -8.46 0.50 0.92
C CYS A 13 -7.13 -0.10 0.44
N TYR A 14 -6.01 0.33 1.04
CA TYR A 14 -4.69 -0.23 0.81
C TYR A 14 -4.66 -1.74 1.09
N VAL A 15 -5.09 -2.18 2.27
CA VAL A 15 -5.08 -3.60 2.65
C VAL A 15 -5.90 -4.44 1.67
N ALA A 16 -7.11 -4.01 1.32
CA ALA A 16 -7.96 -4.74 0.38
C ALA A 16 -7.30 -4.91 -1.00
N LEU A 17 -6.75 -3.84 -1.56
CA LEU A 17 -6.07 -3.87 -2.85
C LEU A 17 -4.74 -4.64 -2.79
N PHE A 18 -4.00 -4.52 -1.69
CA PHE A 18 -2.75 -5.24 -1.48
C PHE A 18 -2.96 -6.75 -1.37
N LEU A 19 -4.08 -7.20 -0.77
CA LEU A 19 -4.45 -8.62 -0.77
C LEU A 19 -4.77 -9.14 -2.19
N VAL A 20 -5.41 -8.31 -3.02
CA VAL A 20 -5.64 -8.63 -4.44
C VAL A 20 -4.30 -8.73 -5.19
N GLU A 21 -3.39 -7.76 -5.02
CA GLU A 21 -2.03 -7.82 -5.59
C GLU A 21 -1.28 -9.07 -5.15
N THR A 22 -1.38 -9.41 -3.86
CA THR A 22 -0.77 -10.61 -3.29
C THR A 22 -1.32 -11.84 -4.01
N GLY A 23 -2.64 -11.99 -4.14
CA GLY A 23 -3.25 -13.10 -4.86
C GLY A 23 -2.83 -13.18 -6.33
N ILE A 24 -2.70 -12.05 -7.02
CA ILE A 24 -2.22 -11.99 -8.41
C ILE A 24 -0.74 -12.42 -8.49
N SER A 25 0.09 -12.01 -7.53
CA SER A 25 1.51 -12.37 -7.49
C SER A 25 1.71 -13.89 -7.44
N PHE A 26 0.93 -14.59 -6.62
CA PHE A 26 0.93 -16.06 -6.54
C PHE A 26 0.36 -16.71 -7.79
N ARG A 27 -0.75 -16.20 -8.33
CA ARG A 27 -1.37 -16.74 -9.55
C ARG A 27 -0.48 -16.65 -10.78
N ARG A 28 0.55 -15.78 -10.78
CA ARG A 28 1.50 -15.61 -11.87
C ARG A 28 2.63 -16.65 -11.89
N ILE A 29 2.92 -17.30 -10.77
CA ILE A 29 4.07 -18.22 -10.67
C ILE A 29 4.01 -19.26 -11.79
N GLY A 30 5.08 -19.33 -12.59
CA GLY A 30 5.21 -20.29 -13.69
C GLY A 30 4.42 -19.96 -14.96
N LYS A 31 3.80 -18.78 -15.05
CA LYS A 31 3.08 -18.34 -16.25
C LYS A 31 3.90 -17.31 -17.06
N PRO A 32 3.77 -17.30 -18.40
CA PRO A 32 4.28 -16.21 -19.22
C PRO A 32 3.59 -14.89 -18.83
N LEU A 33 4.21 -13.75 -19.16
CA LEU A 33 3.60 -12.45 -18.85
C LEU A 33 2.27 -12.33 -19.60
N ASP A 34 1.17 -12.18 -18.86
CA ASP A 34 -0.15 -11.97 -19.47
C ASP A 34 -0.35 -10.48 -19.83
N LYS A 35 -1.32 -10.21 -20.71
CA LYS A 35 -1.78 -8.84 -21.05
C LYS A 35 -2.49 -8.13 -19.87
N GLY A 36 -2.59 -8.79 -18.72
CA GLY A 36 -3.11 -8.28 -17.44
C GLY A 36 -2.11 -7.41 -16.68
N GLY A 37 -0.86 -7.24 -17.16
CA GLY A 37 0.13 -6.31 -16.61
C GLY A 37 -0.43 -4.91 -16.32
N ALA A 38 -1.22 -4.33 -17.22
CA ALA A 38 -1.85 -3.02 -17.01
C ALA A 38 -2.80 -2.94 -15.79
N TYR A 39 -3.49 -4.02 -15.43
CA TYR A 39 -4.30 -4.04 -14.20
C TYR A 39 -3.41 -4.03 -12.97
N LEU A 40 -2.36 -4.86 -12.96
CA LEU A 40 -1.40 -4.91 -11.85
C LEU A 40 -0.63 -3.59 -11.69
N HIS A 41 -0.34 -2.91 -12.80
CA HIS A 41 0.26 -1.57 -12.80
C HIS A 41 -0.64 -0.55 -12.12
N ALA A 42 -1.92 -0.54 -12.50
CA ALA A 42 -2.90 0.34 -11.89
C ALA A 42 -3.03 0.07 -10.39
N THR A 43 -3.21 -1.20 -10.00
CA THR A 43 -3.35 -1.55 -8.58
C THR A 43 -2.14 -1.13 -7.76
N TRP A 44 -0.94 -1.29 -8.32
CA TRP A 44 0.31 -0.91 -7.65
C TRP A 44 0.34 0.58 -7.34
N GLU A 45 0.09 1.47 -8.31
CA GLU A 45 0.08 2.92 -8.05
C GLU A 45 -0.97 3.32 -7.00
N ILE A 46 -2.14 2.67 -7.05
CA ILE A 46 -3.25 2.96 -6.14
C ILE A 46 -2.92 2.52 -4.70
N THR A 47 -2.33 1.33 -4.52
CA THR A 47 -1.94 0.85 -3.19
C THR A 47 -0.92 1.79 -2.54
N HIS A 48 0.09 2.27 -3.28
CA HIS A 48 1.02 3.27 -2.76
C HIS A 48 0.34 4.56 -2.34
N THR A 49 -0.59 5.05 -3.16
CA THR A 49 -1.26 6.31 -2.88
C THR A 49 -2.07 6.21 -1.58
N PHE A 50 -2.83 5.13 -1.39
CA PHE A 50 -3.58 4.92 -0.15
C PHE A 50 -2.68 4.72 1.08
N LEU A 51 -1.56 4.00 0.93
CA LEU A 51 -0.59 3.81 2.00
C LEU A 51 0.01 5.14 2.46
N ILE A 52 0.50 5.95 1.52
CA ILE A 52 1.07 7.27 1.81
C ILE A 52 0.03 8.17 2.43
N LEU A 53 -1.18 8.22 1.86
CA LEU A 53 -2.28 9.04 2.37
C LEU A 53 -2.63 8.69 3.83
N GLY A 54 -2.77 7.40 4.15
CA GLY A 54 -3.05 6.93 5.50
C GLY A 54 -1.95 7.31 6.49
N ILE A 55 -0.67 7.13 6.10
CA ILE A 55 0.48 7.50 6.94
C ILE A 55 0.55 9.01 7.13
N THR A 56 0.36 9.81 6.08
CA THR A 56 0.40 11.28 6.16
C THR A 56 -0.71 11.81 7.07
N TYR A 57 -1.93 11.31 6.96
CA TYR A 57 -3.01 11.68 7.88
C TYR A 57 -2.72 11.25 9.30
N PHE A 58 -2.14 10.05 9.50
CA PHE A 58 -1.72 9.63 10.83
C PHE A 58 -0.69 10.60 11.42
N MET A 59 0.29 11.01 10.62
CA MET A 59 1.33 11.94 11.07
C MET A 59 0.77 13.31 11.45
N TRP A 60 -0.20 13.84 10.70
CA TRP A 60 -0.79 15.15 10.99
C TRP A 60 -1.74 15.12 12.18
N LEU A 61 -2.56 14.07 12.27
CA LEU A 61 -3.59 13.96 13.30
C LEU A 61 -3.04 13.42 14.63
N TYR A 62 -2.06 12.53 14.60
CA TYR A 62 -1.55 11.85 15.79
C TYR A 62 -0.04 12.03 15.95
N SER A 63 0.45 13.25 15.70
CA SER A 63 1.88 13.58 15.76
C SER A 63 2.54 13.24 17.10
N SER A 64 1.81 13.40 18.20
CA SER A 64 2.24 13.04 19.55
C SER A 64 2.46 11.53 19.73
N ALA A 65 1.77 10.68 18.97
CA ALA A 65 1.91 9.23 19.02
C ALA A 65 3.07 8.69 18.17
N ILE A 66 3.56 9.48 17.20
CA ILE A 66 4.56 9.02 16.22
C ILE A 66 5.82 8.51 16.92
N VAL A 67 6.33 9.25 17.91
CA VAL A 67 7.60 8.90 18.57
C VAL A 67 7.48 7.54 19.25
N ASP A 68 6.44 7.35 20.06
CA ASP A 68 6.23 6.12 20.83
C ASP A 68 5.92 4.91 19.94
N ILE A 69 5.17 5.12 18.85
CA ILE A 69 4.92 4.08 17.86
C ILE A 69 6.22 3.73 17.14
N SER A 70 6.95 4.73 16.64
CA SER A 70 8.15 4.54 15.81
C SER A 70 9.21 3.70 16.52
N GLN A 71 9.40 3.90 17.82
CA GLN A 71 10.34 3.12 18.63
C GLN A 71 9.96 1.63 18.69
N LYS A 72 8.67 1.31 18.74
CA LYS A 72 8.18 -0.07 18.85
C LYS A 72 8.03 -0.77 17.50
N VAL A 73 7.77 -0.02 16.43
CA VAL A 73 7.60 -0.58 15.08
C VAL A 73 8.83 -0.42 14.18
N PHE A 74 9.94 0.09 14.72
CA PHE A 74 11.17 0.36 13.98
C PHE A 74 11.63 -0.82 13.11
N MET A 75 11.77 -2.01 13.71
CA MET A 75 12.22 -3.20 13.00
C MET A 75 11.22 -3.66 11.92
N PRO A 76 9.92 -3.82 12.21
CA PRO A 76 8.91 -4.08 11.18
C PRO A 76 8.94 -3.08 10.02
N LEU A 77 9.10 -1.78 10.29
CA LEU A 77 9.14 -0.74 9.27
C LEU A 77 10.40 -0.79 8.42
N ILE A 78 11.57 -1.04 9.01
CA ILE A 78 12.82 -1.23 8.24
C ILE A 78 12.69 -2.43 7.30
N ILE A 79 12.21 -3.57 7.81
CA ILE A 79 12.04 -4.78 7.01
C ILE A 79 11.01 -4.51 5.89
N PHE A 80 9.88 -3.88 6.22
CA PHE A 80 8.88 -3.49 5.24
C PHE A 80 9.50 -2.61 4.14
N GLY A 81 10.23 -1.56 4.51
CA GLY A 81 10.87 -0.64 3.56
C GLY A 81 11.89 -1.33 2.65
N THR A 82 12.75 -2.19 3.20
CA THR A 82 13.70 -2.97 2.41
C THR A 82 13.00 -3.90 1.42
N VAL A 83 12.01 -4.67 1.89
CA VAL A 83 11.27 -5.61 1.04
C VAL A 83 10.43 -4.89 -0.01
N PHE A 84 9.88 -3.73 0.34
CA PHE A 84 9.17 -2.87 -0.58
C PHE A 84 10.06 -2.40 -1.74
N LEU A 85 11.31 -1.99 -1.45
CA LEU A 85 12.29 -1.63 -2.49
C LEU A 85 12.63 -2.82 -3.39
N ILE A 86 12.87 -4.00 -2.80
CA ILE A 86 13.11 -5.23 -3.55
C ILE A 86 11.91 -5.54 -4.46
N ARG A 87 10.68 -5.40 -3.96
CA ARG A 87 9.44 -5.59 -4.74
C ARG A 87 9.40 -4.64 -5.93
N ALA A 88 9.77 -3.38 -5.76
CA ALA A 88 9.82 -2.39 -6.85
C ALA A 88 10.85 -2.77 -7.93
N ILE A 89 12.04 -3.22 -7.54
CA ILE A 89 13.07 -3.68 -8.48
C ILE A 89 12.59 -4.92 -9.27
N LEU A 90 12.02 -5.90 -8.56
CA LEU A 90 11.47 -7.11 -9.19
C LEU A 90 10.34 -6.75 -10.16
N TYR A 91 9.45 -5.83 -9.78
CA TYR A 91 8.39 -5.34 -10.64
C TYR A 91 8.94 -4.72 -11.94
N LEU A 92 9.94 -3.83 -11.85
CA LEU A 92 10.57 -3.25 -13.03
C LEU A 92 11.17 -4.32 -13.94
N TYR A 93 11.90 -5.27 -13.37
CA TYR A 93 12.47 -6.38 -14.13
C TYR A 93 11.38 -7.20 -14.84
N LEU A 94 10.32 -7.56 -14.11
CA LEU A 94 9.27 -8.44 -14.61
C LEU A 94 8.44 -7.83 -15.73
N PHE A 95 8.15 -6.53 -15.65
CA PHE A 95 7.22 -5.90 -16.58
C PHE A 95 7.86 -5.04 -17.65
N TYR A 96 9.10 -4.57 -17.45
CA TYR A 96 9.78 -3.68 -18.40
C TYR A 96 11.02 -4.30 -19.04
N ILE A 97 11.68 -5.25 -18.38
CA ILE A 97 12.95 -5.83 -18.89
C ILE A 97 12.75 -7.24 -19.47
N LYS A 98 11.96 -8.08 -18.78
CA LYS A 98 11.81 -9.49 -19.12
C LYS A 98 11.02 -9.69 -20.43
N GLN A 99 11.55 -10.53 -21.31
CA GLN A 99 10.82 -10.97 -22.50
C GLN A 99 9.61 -11.86 -22.12
N PRO A 100 8.43 -11.62 -22.70
CA PRO A 100 7.17 -12.22 -22.24
C PRO A 100 7.03 -13.74 -22.44
N THR A 101 7.96 -14.37 -23.17
CA THR A 101 7.82 -15.73 -23.68
C THR A 101 8.20 -16.84 -22.70
N LYS A 102 9.02 -16.57 -21.67
CA LYS A 102 9.46 -17.60 -20.71
C LYS A 102 9.22 -17.21 -19.25
N PRO A 103 8.63 -18.08 -18.42
CA PRO A 103 8.52 -17.84 -16.98
C PRO A 103 9.91 -17.81 -16.32
N ASN A 104 10.06 -17.03 -15.24
CA ASN A 104 11.29 -16.99 -14.45
C ASN A 104 10.88 -17.28 -13.00
N LEU A 105 10.86 -18.56 -12.66
CA LEU A 105 10.30 -19.05 -11.40
C LEU A 105 10.96 -18.39 -10.18
N LEU A 106 12.27 -18.14 -10.23
CA LEU A 106 13.01 -17.54 -9.12
C LEU A 106 12.53 -16.10 -8.85
N ILE A 107 12.32 -15.32 -9.91
CA ILE A 107 11.85 -13.94 -9.81
C ILE A 107 10.36 -13.90 -9.46
N ASP A 108 9.55 -14.81 -10.02
CA ASP A 108 8.12 -14.92 -9.70
C ASP A 108 7.92 -15.24 -8.19
N TRP A 109 8.67 -16.22 -7.66
CA TRP A 109 8.65 -16.56 -6.24
C TRP A 109 9.17 -15.44 -5.35
N SER A 110 10.30 -14.82 -5.71
CA SER A 110 10.84 -13.67 -4.96
C SER A 110 9.79 -12.55 -4.86
N PHE A 111 9.09 -12.26 -5.96
CA PHE A 111 8.05 -11.24 -6.00
C PHE A 111 6.86 -11.59 -5.10
N ALA A 112 6.40 -12.85 -5.10
CA ALA A 112 5.31 -13.30 -4.22
C ALA A 112 5.72 -13.29 -2.74
N ILE A 113 6.94 -13.73 -2.41
CA ILE A 113 7.48 -13.71 -1.05
C ILE A 113 7.57 -12.29 -0.51
N CYS A 114 7.96 -11.30 -1.33
CA CYS A 114 7.93 -9.90 -0.93
C CYS A 114 6.56 -9.47 -0.41
N HIS A 115 5.47 -9.89 -1.07
CA HIS A 115 4.11 -9.57 -0.62
C HIS A 115 3.79 -10.18 0.74
N ILE A 116 4.17 -11.43 0.97
CA ILE A 116 3.96 -12.11 2.26
C ILE A 116 4.72 -11.42 3.38
N ILE A 117 6.01 -11.13 3.19
CA ILE A 117 6.81 -10.47 4.22
C ILE A 117 6.24 -9.07 4.52
N MET A 118 5.88 -8.31 3.48
CA MET A 118 5.23 -7.01 3.65
C MET A 118 3.90 -7.11 4.40
N LEU A 119 3.07 -8.12 4.10
CA LEU A 119 1.81 -8.35 4.81
C LEU A 119 2.05 -8.64 6.30
N ILE A 120 3.02 -9.48 6.62
CA ILE A 120 3.39 -9.79 8.01
C ILE A 120 3.85 -8.52 8.73
N CYS A 121 4.75 -7.74 8.12
CA CYS A 121 5.21 -6.48 8.71
C CYS A 121 4.05 -5.49 8.91
N LEU A 122 3.14 -5.37 7.95
CA LEU A 122 1.98 -4.50 8.05
C LEU A 122 1.07 -4.89 9.22
N VAL A 123 0.79 -6.18 9.38
CA VAL A 123 0.00 -6.70 10.51
C VAL A 123 0.70 -6.42 11.84
N LEU A 124 2.01 -6.64 11.92
CA LEU A 124 2.79 -6.33 13.14
C LEU A 124 2.74 -4.84 13.47
N VAL A 125 2.96 -3.97 12.50
CA VAL A 125 2.87 -2.51 12.67
C VAL A 125 1.48 -2.12 13.16
N ALA A 126 0.42 -2.64 12.54
CA ALA A 126 -0.96 -2.33 12.91
C ALA A 126 -1.28 -2.77 14.35
N VAL A 127 -0.93 -4.00 14.74
CA VAL A 127 -1.18 -4.52 16.09
C VAL A 127 -0.42 -3.71 17.14
N ILE A 128 0.87 -3.44 16.91
CA ILE A 128 1.69 -2.66 17.84
C ILE A 128 1.19 -1.22 17.94
N ALA A 129 0.89 -0.57 16.81
CA ALA A 129 0.39 0.80 16.78
C ALA A 129 -0.96 0.91 17.49
N LEU A 130 -1.89 -0.02 17.25
CA LEU A 130 -3.16 -0.07 17.97
C LEU A 130 -2.96 -0.22 19.49
N GLY A 131 -2.04 -1.10 19.90
CA GLY A 131 -1.68 -1.27 21.31
C GLY A 131 -1.11 0.01 21.93
N VAL A 132 -0.28 0.76 21.21
CA VAL A 132 0.23 2.06 21.69
C VAL A 132 -0.91 3.08 21.79
N MET A 133 -1.72 3.20 20.73
CA MET A 133 -2.81 4.16 20.65
C MET A 133 -3.85 3.97 21.77
N GLN A 134 -4.17 2.72 22.11
CA GLN A 134 -5.13 2.40 23.18
C GLN A 134 -4.59 2.74 24.58
N ASN A 135 -3.28 2.67 24.79
CA ASN A 135 -2.68 2.87 26.11
C ASN A 135 -2.21 4.32 26.35
N GLY A 136 -1.94 5.10 25.31
CA GLY A 136 -1.25 6.39 25.42
C GLY A 136 -2.14 7.65 25.48
N ASN A 137 -3.47 7.52 25.52
CA ASN A 137 -4.40 8.67 25.56
C ASN A 137 -4.09 9.78 24.53
N TYR A 138 -3.67 9.41 23.32
CA TYR A 138 -3.33 10.40 22.29
C TYR A 138 -4.60 11.04 21.74
N LEU A 139 -4.62 12.38 21.76
CA LEU A 139 -5.68 13.17 21.16
C LEU A 139 -5.34 13.51 19.71
N ALA A 140 -6.36 13.51 18.85
CA ALA A 140 -6.21 13.95 17.48
C ALA A 140 -5.98 15.47 17.42
N ASN A 141 -5.08 15.91 16.56
CA ASN A 141 -4.91 17.32 16.23
C ASN A 141 -6.00 17.76 15.24
N GLU A 142 -7.06 18.38 15.77
CA GLU A 142 -8.21 18.79 14.97
C GLU A 142 -8.02 20.14 14.26
N ILE A 143 -6.96 20.88 14.55
CA ILE A 143 -6.71 22.23 14.00
C ILE A 143 -6.65 22.18 12.47
N LEU A 144 -6.03 21.14 11.91
CA LEU A 144 -5.84 20.98 10.48
C LEU A 144 -6.97 20.21 9.79
N LEU A 145 -7.92 19.66 10.55
CA LEU A 145 -8.98 18.79 10.03
C LEU A 145 -9.78 19.43 8.87
N PRO A 146 -10.18 20.72 8.92
CA PRO A 146 -10.89 21.36 7.80
C PRO A 146 -10.09 21.39 6.50
N LEU A 147 -8.75 21.48 6.58
CA LEU A 147 -7.86 21.48 5.42
C LEU A 147 -7.67 20.09 4.81
N LEU A 148 -7.96 19.02 5.57
CA LEU A 148 -7.84 17.64 5.08
C LEU A 148 -8.98 17.24 4.15
N TYR A 149 -10.18 17.81 4.31
CA TYR A 149 -11.34 17.46 3.48
C TYR A 149 -11.15 17.80 2.00
N PRO A 150 -10.70 19.02 1.59
CA PRO A 150 -10.39 19.30 0.19
C PRO A 150 -9.30 18.38 -0.37
N GLY A 151 -8.26 18.12 0.41
CA GLY A 151 -7.17 17.21 0.03
C GLY A 151 -7.68 15.79 -0.25
N LEU A 152 -8.54 15.26 0.62
CA LEU A 152 -9.15 13.93 0.44
C LEU A 152 -9.95 13.84 -0.86
N ILE A 153 -10.77 14.85 -1.15
CA ILE A 153 -11.59 14.90 -2.37
C ILE A 153 -10.69 14.93 -3.61
N LEU A 154 -9.67 15.80 -3.61
CA LEU A 154 -8.70 15.90 -4.71
C LEU A 154 -7.95 14.58 -4.92
N THR A 155 -7.44 13.98 -3.85
CA THR A 155 -6.74 12.69 -3.92
C THR A 155 -7.65 11.59 -4.47
N PHE A 156 -8.91 11.53 -4.01
CA PHE A 156 -9.87 10.56 -4.52
C PHE A 156 -10.12 10.74 -6.02
N LEU A 157 -10.28 11.98 -6.50
CA LEU A 157 -10.44 12.27 -7.93
C LEU A 157 -9.20 11.87 -8.74
N ILE A 158 -8.00 12.22 -8.26
CA ILE A 158 -6.72 11.90 -8.91
C ILE A 158 -6.52 10.38 -9.00
N ILE A 159 -6.93 9.62 -7.99
CA ILE A 159 -6.86 8.15 -8.01
C ILE A 159 -7.95 7.54 -8.91
N CYS A 160 -9.19 8.00 -8.80
CA CYS A 160 -10.33 7.36 -9.49
C CYS A 160 -10.36 7.62 -10.99
N ILE A 161 -9.86 8.78 -11.45
CA ILE A 161 -9.89 9.13 -12.87
C ILE A 161 -9.04 8.15 -13.72
N PRO A 162 -7.75 7.90 -13.41
CA PRO A 162 -6.94 6.92 -14.14
C PRO A 162 -7.54 5.51 -14.08
N ILE A 163 -8.06 5.09 -12.91
CA ILE A 163 -8.73 3.81 -12.73
C ILE A 163 -9.91 3.68 -13.69
N TYR A 164 -10.80 4.67 -13.69
CA TYR A 164 -11.98 4.68 -14.52
C TYR A 164 -11.61 4.53 -16.00
N PHE A 165 -10.62 5.30 -16.47
CA PHE A 165 -10.14 5.17 -17.85
C PHE A 165 -9.55 3.78 -18.12
N LEU A 166 -8.79 3.21 -17.19
CA LEU A 166 -8.16 1.90 -17.37
C LEU A 166 -9.17 0.75 -17.46
N PHE A 167 -10.31 0.83 -16.75
CA PHE A 167 -11.40 -0.15 -16.82
C PHE A 167 -12.37 0.09 -17.98
N THR A 168 -12.57 1.33 -18.42
CA THR A 168 -13.53 1.65 -19.49
C THR A 168 -12.91 1.60 -20.89
N THR A 169 -11.62 1.87 -21.03
CA THR A 169 -10.93 1.86 -22.33
C THR A 169 -10.42 0.47 -22.75
N LYS A 170 -10.30 -0.48 -21.82
CA LYS A 170 -9.94 -1.90 -22.10
C LYS A 170 -11.10 -2.76 -22.63
N LYS A 171 -12.00 -2.18 -23.42
CA LYS A 171 -13.06 -2.91 -24.16
C LYS A 171 -12.68 -3.23 -25.61
N GLN A 172 -11.39 -3.21 -25.96
CA GLN A 172 -10.86 -3.54 -27.28
C GLN A 172 -9.82 -4.67 -27.19
#